data_AF-A0A8T0RBG3-F1
#
_entry.id   AF-A0A8T0RBG3-F1
#
_cell.length_a   1.000
_cell.length_b   1.000
_cell.length_c   1.000
_cell.angle_alpha   90.00
_cell.angle_beta   90.00
_cell.angle_gamma   90.00
#
_symmetry.space_group_name_H-M   'P 1'
#
loop_
_entity.id
_entity.type
_entity.pdbx_description
1 polymer ?
#
loop_
_entity_poly.entity_id
_entity_poly.type
_entity_poly.pdbx_seq_one_letter_code
_entity_poly.pdbx_strand_id
1 'polypeptide(L)'
;MAASQRPEARTASVCTAEAARGTHSFKIAGYSLHKGLGVRKYIKSAAFAVGGHGWRIRYYPDGTREDLKDYAAVFLEIVTECVKQVRVKYDFRLVDPATGLSSSVFSVRALYDRAHTSWGTNKWKKTSELEASYLREDCLVIECDVTVVEDERALEVQVPPSDLSDNLGKFLDSGEGADVTFKVKGEDFRAHKFMLAARSPVFKAEFYGPMMGKKTEGSITIEDMEPAAFKALLHFIYKDSLPAMDDLDADENVEMVKHLLVAADRYAVERMKLMCESILCKRLDAGTAAATLAFADQHYCSKLKDACSAFITSSARINDVVASQEYQHLKRVYPAVFVDVWEKAAKSRKS
;
A
#
# COMPACT_ATOMS: atom_id res chain seq x y z
N MET A 1 -20.79 -3.71 -24.20
CA MET A 1 -20.20 -4.53 -23.12
C MET A 1 -20.46 -3.79 -21.81
N ALA A 2 -21.36 -4.30 -20.97
CA ALA A 2 -21.72 -3.64 -19.72
C ALA A 2 -20.52 -3.63 -18.77
N ALA A 3 -20.00 -2.44 -18.45
CA ALA A 3 -18.92 -2.29 -17.49
C ALA A 3 -19.45 -2.57 -16.09
N SER A 4 -18.80 -3.49 -15.39
CA SER A 4 -19.14 -3.88 -14.01
C SER A 4 -19.09 -2.66 -13.09
N GLN A 5 -20.25 -2.21 -12.63
CA GLN A 5 -20.37 -1.26 -11.52
C GLN A 5 -19.63 -1.86 -10.31
N ARG A 6 -18.61 -1.16 -9.81
CA ARG A 6 -17.99 -1.52 -8.53
C ARG A 6 -19.00 -1.21 -7.42
N PRO A 7 -19.10 -2.04 -6.36
CA PRO A 7 -20.00 -1.75 -5.25
C PRO A 7 -19.63 -0.41 -4.59
N GLU A 8 -20.63 0.43 -4.29
CA GLU A 8 -20.47 1.70 -3.57
C GLU A 8 -19.90 1.51 -2.15
N ALA A 9 -20.15 0.34 -1.54
CA ALA A 9 -19.62 -0.02 -0.24
C ALA A 9 -18.21 -0.62 -0.37
N ARG A 10 -17.20 0.14 0.08
CA ARG A 10 -15.81 -0.31 0.19
C ARG A 10 -15.50 -0.63 1.66
N THR A 11 -15.28 -1.90 1.96
CA THR A 11 -14.78 -2.34 3.26
C THR A 11 -13.27 -2.56 3.18
N ALA A 12 -12.54 -2.16 4.22
CA ALA A 12 -11.13 -2.46 4.38
C ALA A 12 -10.90 -3.06 5.76
N SER A 13 -10.13 -4.14 5.82
CA SER A 13 -9.67 -4.75 7.06
C SER A 13 -8.15 -4.90 6.99
N VAL A 14 -7.47 -4.69 8.11
CA VAL A 14 -6.02 -4.87 8.22
C VAL A 14 -5.79 -6.08 9.11
N CYS A 15 -5.10 -7.10 8.58
CA CYS A 15 -4.68 -8.26 9.36
C CYS A 15 -3.22 -8.08 9.77
N THR A 16 -2.99 -7.77 11.05
CA THR A 16 -1.66 -7.76 11.66
C THR A 16 -1.46 -9.05 12.43
N ALA A 17 -0.45 -9.83 12.07
CA ALA A 17 -0.05 -11.01 12.84
C ALA A 17 0.92 -10.57 13.95
N GLU A 18 0.48 -10.64 15.20
CA GLU A 18 1.38 -10.52 16.34
C GLU A 18 2.12 -11.85 16.56
N ALA A 19 3.39 -11.76 16.99
CA ALA A 19 4.21 -12.94 17.18
C ALA A 19 5.12 -12.81 18.41
N ALA A 20 4.96 -13.73 19.35
CA ALA A 20 5.85 -13.89 20.49
C ALA A 20 7.04 -14.77 20.10
N ARG A 21 8.26 -14.38 20.48
CA ARG A 21 9.49 -15.12 20.18
C ARG A 21 10.27 -15.43 21.45
N GLY A 22 10.90 -16.59 21.49
CA GLY A 22 11.80 -16.97 22.57
C GLY A 22 12.77 -18.07 22.14
N THR A 23 13.93 -18.10 22.78
CA THR A 23 14.96 -19.12 22.55
C THR A 23 15.16 -19.91 23.83
N HIS A 24 15.19 -21.24 23.72
CA HIS A 24 15.49 -22.13 24.84
C HIS A 24 16.76 -22.95 24.55
N SER A 25 17.70 -22.96 25.50
CA SER A 25 18.92 -23.76 25.43
C SER A 25 18.81 -24.99 26.34
N PHE A 26 18.92 -26.17 25.75
CA PHE A 26 18.87 -27.46 26.42
C PHE A 26 20.24 -28.13 26.39
N LYS A 27 20.95 -28.04 27.52
CA LYS A 27 22.23 -28.71 27.74
C LYS A 27 22.03 -30.11 28.33
N ILE A 28 22.49 -31.12 27.60
CA ILE A 28 22.54 -32.52 28.01
C ILE A 28 23.96 -32.79 28.49
N ALA A 29 24.16 -32.80 29.80
CA ALA A 29 25.43 -33.17 30.43
C ALA A 29 25.45 -34.67 30.74
N GLY A 30 26.63 -35.30 30.66
CA GLY A 30 26.72 -36.75 30.84
C GLY A 30 26.10 -37.50 29.67
N TYR A 31 26.23 -37.00 28.44
CA TYR A 31 25.58 -37.52 27.23
C TYR A 31 25.79 -39.04 27.07
N SER A 32 26.99 -39.54 27.36
CA SER A 32 27.34 -40.96 27.32
C SER A 32 26.43 -41.84 28.20
N LEU A 33 25.97 -41.34 29.35
CA LEU A 33 25.05 -42.04 30.25
C LEU A 33 23.63 -42.14 29.70
N HIS A 34 23.30 -41.32 28.71
CA HIS A 34 22.01 -41.33 28.03
C HIS A 34 22.02 -42.10 26.71
N LYS A 35 23.14 -42.74 26.35
CA LYS A 35 23.21 -43.66 25.21
C LYS A 35 22.66 -45.03 25.60
N GLY A 36 22.06 -45.74 24.64
CA GLY A 36 21.50 -47.07 24.89
C GLY A 36 20.25 -47.05 25.76
N LEU A 37 19.56 -45.91 25.86
CA LEU A 37 18.20 -45.82 26.40
C LEU A 37 17.25 -46.72 25.58
N GLY A 38 17.54 -46.90 24.30
CA GLY A 38 16.80 -47.73 23.37
C GLY A 38 15.87 -46.93 22.48
N VAL A 39 15.51 -47.53 21.35
CA VAL A 39 14.63 -46.94 20.34
C VAL A 39 13.32 -46.46 20.97
N ARG A 40 12.88 -45.24 20.62
CA ARG A 40 11.69 -44.53 21.16
C ARG A 40 11.82 -44.02 22.60
N LYS A 41 12.94 -44.25 23.29
CA LYS A 41 13.22 -43.60 24.57
C LYS A 41 13.89 -42.25 24.35
N TYR A 42 13.62 -41.31 25.25
CA TYR A 42 14.04 -39.93 25.08
C TYR A 42 14.26 -39.21 26.40
N ILE A 43 15.05 -38.16 26.31
CA ILE A 43 15.32 -37.19 27.36
C ILE A 43 14.46 -35.95 27.10
N LYS A 44 14.08 -35.25 28.17
CA LYS A 44 13.23 -34.06 28.13
C LYS A 44 13.98 -32.85 28.68
N SER A 45 13.79 -31.69 28.06
CA SER A 45 14.19 -30.42 28.67
C SER A 45 13.23 -30.02 29.81
N ALA A 46 13.65 -29.03 30.61
CA ALA A 46 12.70 -28.27 31.42
C ALA A 46 11.65 -27.60 30.52
N ALA A 47 10.46 -27.36 31.07
CA ALA A 47 9.44 -26.60 30.35
C ALA A 47 9.83 -25.11 30.29
N PHE A 48 9.51 -24.45 29.18
CA PHE A 48 9.77 -23.02 28.97
C PHE A 48 8.57 -22.34 28.32
N ALA A 49 8.37 -21.05 28.55
CA ALA A 49 7.19 -20.32 28.10
C ALA A 49 7.49 -19.39 26.91
N VAL A 50 6.68 -19.46 25.85
CA VAL A 50 6.71 -18.54 24.69
C VAL A 50 5.27 -18.37 24.19
N GLY A 51 4.82 -17.12 24.00
CA GLY A 51 3.47 -16.81 23.48
C GLY A 51 2.33 -17.37 24.31
N GLY A 52 2.41 -17.27 25.64
CA GLY A 52 1.39 -17.80 26.55
C GLY A 52 1.35 -19.33 26.67
N HIS A 53 2.19 -20.07 25.95
CA HIS A 53 2.22 -21.53 25.96
C HIS A 53 3.53 -22.06 26.55
N GLY A 54 3.43 -23.18 27.28
CA GLY A 54 4.55 -23.96 27.79
C GLY A 54 5.01 -24.99 26.76
N TRP A 55 6.31 -25.06 26.55
CA TRP A 55 7.00 -25.86 25.56
C TRP A 55 8.07 -26.73 26.19
N ARG A 56 8.43 -27.83 25.52
CA ARG A 56 9.50 -28.74 25.95
C ARG A 56 10.16 -29.40 24.76
N ILE A 57 11.47 -29.59 24.82
CA ILE A 57 12.23 -30.36 23.83
C ILE A 57 12.29 -31.83 24.25
N ARG A 58 12.04 -32.74 23.32
CA ARG A 58 12.27 -34.19 23.45
C ARG A 58 13.41 -34.60 22.53
N TYR A 59 14.44 -35.21 23.09
CA TYR A 59 15.62 -35.69 22.37
C TYR A 59 15.76 -37.20 22.47
N TYR A 60 15.86 -37.88 21.33
CA TYR A 60 15.97 -39.34 21.22
C TYR A 60 17.39 -39.68 20.73
N PRO A 61 18.31 -40.11 21.62
CA PRO A 61 19.69 -40.41 21.24
C PRO A 61 19.80 -41.66 20.35
N ASP A 62 18.95 -42.66 20.58
CA ASP A 62 18.95 -43.95 19.86
C ASP A 62 17.83 -44.05 18.81
N GLY A 63 17.33 -42.91 18.33
CA GLY A 63 16.29 -42.82 17.32
C GLY A 63 14.87 -43.15 17.79
N THR A 64 13.90 -42.90 16.92
CA THR A 64 12.46 -43.14 17.19
C THR A 64 11.93 -44.44 16.59
N ARG A 65 12.70 -45.09 15.71
CA ARG A 65 12.34 -46.33 15.03
C ARG A 65 13.59 -47.17 14.82
N GLU A 66 13.42 -48.49 14.71
CA GLU A 66 14.53 -49.44 14.55
C GLU A 66 15.37 -49.17 13.29
N ASP A 67 14.71 -48.80 12.20
CA ASP A 67 15.35 -48.42 10.93
C ASP A 67 16.08 -47.07 11.00
N LEU A 68 15.91 -46.31 12.08
CA LEU A 68 16.46 -44.96 12.28
C LEU A 68 17.33 -44.86 13.54
N LYS A 69 17.78 -45.98 14.10
CA LYS A 69 18.58 -46.01 15.35
C LYS A 69 19.92 -45.29 15.27
N ASP A 70 20.46 -45.12 14.05
CA ASP A 70 21.72 -44.42 13.80
C ASP A 70 21.56 -42.89 13.70
N TYR A 71 20.33 -42.39 13.87
CA TYR A 71 20.00 -40.98 13.86
C TYR A 71 19.46 -40.53 15.21
N ALA A 72 19.97 -39.39 15.68
CA ALA A 72 19.32 -38.66 16.74
C ALA A 72 18.04 -38.00 16.18
N ALA A 73 17.00 -37.96 17.01
CA ALA A 73 15.74 -37.28 16.69
C ALA A 73 15.40 -36.21 17.73
N VAL A 74 14.71 -35.16 17.29
CA VAL A 74 14.33 -34.05 18.16
C VAL A 74 12.92 -33.57 17.84
N PHE A 75 12.15 -33.30 18.89
CA PHE A 75 10.77 -32.86 18.81
C PHE A 75 10.50 -31.72 19.79
N LEU A 76 9.69 -30.77 19.37
CA LEU A 76 9.10 -29.76 20.25
C LEU A 76 7.73 -30.29 20.66
N GLU A 77 7.45 -30.24 21.96
CA GLU A 77 6.19 -30.64 22.57
C GLU A 77 5.55 -29.40 23.20
N ILE A 78 4.26 -29.20 22.95
CA ILE A 78 3.46 -28.26 23.74
C ILE A 78 2.97 -28.96 25.01
N VAL A 79 3.24 -28.35 26.15
CA VAL A 79 2.89 -28.87 27.49
C VAL A 79 1.58 -28.25 27.99
N THR A 80 1.29 -27.02 27.58
CA THR A 80 0.01 -26.38 27.86
C THR A 80 -1.11 -27.07 27.07
N GLU A 81 -2.25 -27.30 27.71
CA GLU A 81 -3.41 -27.87 27.02
C GLU A 81 -3.94 -26.91 25.95
N CYS A 82 -3.94 -27.36 24.70
CA CYS A 82 -4.42 -26.59 23.56
C CYS A 82 -5.95 -26.60 23.52
N VAL A 83 -6.59 -25.50 23.93
CA VAL A 83 -8.03 -25.28 23.74
C VAL A 83 -8.35 -24.89 22.29
N LYS A 84 -7.37 -24.34 21.57
CA LYS A 84 -7.43 -23.92 20.16
C LYS A 84 -6.15 -24.34 19.42
N GLN A 85 -6.18 -24.28 18.09
CA GLN A 85 -4.98 -24.48 17.26
C GLN A 85 -3.97 -23.35 17.51
N VAL A 86 -2.70 -23.71 17.70
CA VAL A 86 -1.59 -22.78 17.92
C VAL A 86 -0.63 -22.88 16.74
N ARG A 87 -0.43 -21.78 16.02
CA ARG A 87 0.54 -21.71 14.92
C ARG A 87 1.92 -21.36 15.44
N VAL A 88 2.89 -22.23 15.15
CA VAL A 88 4.25 -22.06 15.63
C VAL A 88 5.24 -22.26 14.50
N LYS A 89 6.24 -21.38 14.43
CA LYS A 89 7.48 -21.63 13.70
C LYS A 89 8.56 -21.92 14.74
N TYR A 90 9.33 -22.98 14.56
CA TYR A 90 10.50 -23.21 15.40
C TYR A 90 11.71 -23.68 14.60
N ASP A 91 12.90 -23.49 15.17
CA ASP A 91 14.19 -23.87 14.61
C ASP A 91 15.05 -24.55 15.68
N PHE A 92 15.43 -25.80 15.43
CA PHE A 92 16.38 -26.55 16.24
C PHE A 92 17.79 -26.35 15.73
N ARG A 93 18.65 -25.89 16.62
CA ARG A 93 20.02 -25.48 16.35
C ARG A 93 20.98 -26.24 17.23
N LEU A 94 22.16 -26.53 16.71
CA LEU A 94 23.26 -27.14 17.47
C LEU A 94 24.34 -26.12 17.74
N VAL A 95 24.75 -26.02 19.00
CA VAL A 95 25.82 -25.12 19.45
C VAL A 95 27.16 -25.79 19.20
N ASP A 96 28.05 -25.12 18.50
CA ASP A 96 29.44 -25.52 18.33
C ASP A 96 30.19 -25.31 19.67
N PRO A 97 30.77 -26.36 20.26
CA PRO A 97 31.39 -26.27 21.57
C PRO A 97 32.76 -25.54 21.58
N ALA A 98 33.36 -25.26 20.42
CA ALA A 98 34.58 -24.47 20.31
C ALA A 98 34.29 -22.97 20.23
N THR A 99 33.25 -22.60 19.49
CA THR A 99 32.93 -21.18 19.20
C THR A 99 31.77 -20.65 20.04
N GLY A 100 30.93 -21.52 20.59
CA GLY A 100 29.68 -21.16 21.26
C GLY A 100 28.57 -20.70 20.32
N LEU A 101 28.80 -20.74 19.00
CA LEU A 101 27.83 -20.31 18.00
C LEU A 101 26.91 -21.47 17.61
N SER A 102 25.62 -21.18 17.42
CA SER A 102 24.63 -22.17 17.00
C SER A 102 24.29 -22.14 15.51
N SER A 103 24.19 -23.33 14.92
CA SER A 103 23.84 -23.53 13.50
C SER A 103 22.47 -24.17 13.39
N SER A 104 21.61 -23.66 12.48
CA SER A 104 20.30 -24.25 12.21
C SER A 104 20.45 -25.64 11.59
N VAL A 105 19.69 -26.60 12.12
CA VAL A 105 19.67 -27.99 11.66
C VAL A 105 18.28 -28.38 11.16
N PHE A 106 17.22 -27.85 11.79
CA PHE A 106 15.85 -28.12 11.39
C PHE A 106 14.91 -26.97 11.73
N SER A 107 14.33 -26.33 10.71
CA SER A 107 13.31 -25.30 10.89
C SER A 107 12.00 -25.68 10.21
N VAL A 108 10.89 -25.50 10.92
CA VAL A 108 9.56 -25.86 10.40
C VAL A 108 8.47 -24.95 10.96
N ARG A 109 7.35 -24.88 10.25
CA ARG A 109 6.07 -24.35 10.75
C ARG A 109 5.15 -25.51 11.06
N ALA A 110 4.57 -25.51 12.25
CA ALA A 110 3.67 -26.54 12.74
C ALA A 110 2.40 -25.93 13.35
N LEU A 111 1.33 -26.71 13.29
CA LEU A 111 0.05 -26.43 13.93
C LEU A 111 -0.08 -27.40 15.10
N TYR A 112 -0.12 -26.85 16.32
CA TYR A 112 -0.35 -27.62 17.53
C TYR A 112 -1.82 -27.58 17.92
N ASP A 113 -2.38 -28.72 18.27
CA ASP A 113 -3.76 -28.83 18.73
C ASP A 113 -3.90 -30.00 19.73
N ARG A 114 -5.13 -30.32 20.11
CA ARG A 114 -5.40 -31.39 21.09
C ARG A 114 -4.93 -32.78 20.61
N ALA A 115 -4.89 -33.02 19.29
CA ALA A 115 -4.45 -34.29 18.71
C ALA A 115 -2.96 -34.28 18.33
N HIS A 116 -2.40 -33.11 18.04
CA HIS A 116 -1.04 -32.92 17.54
C HIS A 116 -0.21 -32.08 18.50
N THR A 117 0.21 -32.68 19.61
CA THR A 117 0.93 -31.98 20.69
C THR A 117 2.45 -31.99 20.54
N SER A 118 3.00 -32.71 19.55
CA SER A 118 4.45 -32.78 19.34
C SER A 118 4.83 -32.90 17.86
N TRP A 119 5.76 -32.05 17.43
CA TRP A 119 6.27 -32.00 16.06
C TRP A 119 7.80 -31.99 16.06
N GLY A 120 8.43 -32.55 15.05
CA GLY A 120 9.89 -32.68 15.00
C GLY A 120 10.37 -33.48 13.81
N THR A 121 11.61 -33.95 13.88
CA THR A 121 12.21 -34.78 12.84
C THR A 121 12.86 -36.03 13.42
N ASN A 122 12.63 -37.15 12.76
CA ASN A 122 13.20 -38.46 13.09
C ASN A 122 14.65 -38.61 12.59
N LYS A 123 15.07 -37.78 11.63
CA LYS A 123 16.41 -37.79 11.05
C LYS A 123 17.05 -36.42 11.27
N TRP A 124 17.23 -36.05 12.54
CA TRP A 124 17.74 -34.72 12.86
C TRP A 124 19.21 -34.60 12.49
N LYS A 125 20.03 -35.54 12.98
CA LYS A 125 21.44 -35.68 12.60
C LYS A 125 21.90 -37.12 12.83
N LYS A 126 22.82 -37.61 12.01
CA LYS A 126 23.41 -38.93 12.23
C LYS A 126 24.22 -38.91 13.51
N THR A 127 24.05 -39.91 14.38
CA THR A 127 24.64 -39.91 15.73
C THR A 127 26.17 -39.80 15.68
N SER A 128 26.82 -40.49 14.74
CA SER A 128 28.28 -40.40 14.56
C SER A 128 28.77 -38.99 14.19
N GLU A 129 28.01 -38.24 13.38
CA GLU A 129 28.37 -36.87 12.97
C GLU A 129 28.10 -35.88 14.09
N LEU A 130 27.01 -36.09 14.83
CA LEU A 130 26.67 -35.29 15.99
C LEU A 130 27.78 -35.38 17.05
N GLU A 131 28.22 -36.60 17.36
CA GLU A 131 29.27 -36.88 18.34
C GLU A 131 30.63 -36.35 17.90
N ALA A 132 30.96 -36.41 16.60
CA ALA A 132 32.22 -35.92 16.09
C ALA A 132 32.34 -34.38 16.14
N SER A 133 31.24 -33.65 15.95
CA SER A 133 31.29 -32.19 15.73
C SER A 133 30.72 -31.35 16.87
N TYR A 134 29.77 -31.87 17.66
CA TYR A 134 29.01 -31.07 18.63
C TYR A 134 29.09 -31.58 20.07
N LEU A 135 29.69 -32.75 20.29
CA LEU A 135 29.91 -33.28 21.63
C LEU A 135 31.31 -32.86 22.13
N ARG A 136 31.36 -32.21 23.29
CA ARG A 136 32.61 -31.87 23.99
C ARG A 136 32.41 -32.02 25.49
N GLU A 137 33.40 -32.59 26.16
CA GLU A 137 33.33 -32.85 27.62
C GLU A 137 32.02 -33.57 28.02
N ASP A 138 31.62 -34.55 27.21
CA ASP A 138 30.38 -35.33 27.39
C ASP A 138 29.10 -34.46 27.49
N CYS A 139 29.11 -33.29 26.85
CA CYS A 139 28.00 -32.34 26.83
C CYS A 139 27.56 -32.03 25.40
N LEU A 140 26.25 -32.11 25.17
CA LEU A 140 25.57 -31.69 23.94
C LEU A 140 24.62 -30.52 24.27
N VAL A 141 24.60 -29.48 23.43
CA VAL A 141 23.69 -28.33 23.61
C VAL A 141 22.80 -28.14 22.39
N ILE A 142 21.49 -28.15 22.63
CA ILE A 142 20.44 -27.96 21.63
C ILE A 142 19.77 -26.61 21.92
N GLU A 143 19.77 -25.71 20.96
CA GLU A 143 18.96 -24.48 21.03
C GLU A 143 17.67 -24.65 20.22
N CYS A 144 16.59 -24.07 20.72
CA CYS A 144 15.31 -24.02 20.03
C CYS A 144 14.79 -22.59 20.00
N ASP A 145 14.80 -21.99 18.81
CA ASP A 145 14.15 -20.70 18.56
C ASP A 145 12.67 -20.97 18.26
N VAL A 146 11.75 -20.43 19.06
CA VAL A 146 10.30 -20.61 18.93
C VAL A 146 9.65 -19.27 18.64
N THR A 147 8.75 -19.25 17.66
CA THR A 147 7.89 -18.12 17.32
C THR A 147 6.44 -18.60 17.32
N VAL A 148 5.66 -18.14 18.28
CA VAL A 148 4.21 -18.38 18.35
C VAL A 148 3.51 -17.23 17.63
N VAL A 149 2.68 -17.56 16.64
CA VAL A 149 1.86 -16.58 15.91
C VAL A 149 0.50 -16.54 16.60
N GLU A 150 0.19 -15.41 17.21
CA GLU A 150 -1.10 -15.19 17.86
C GLU A 150 -2.09 -14.74 16.79
N ASP A 151 -3.08 -15.58 16.49
CA ASP A 151 -4.29 -15.13 15.82
C ASP A 151 -5.14 -14.40 16.85
N GLU A 152 -4.81 -13.13 17.11
CA GLU A 152 -5.77 -12.27 17.77
C GLU A 152 -7.03 -12.23 16.91
N ARG A 153 -8.14 -12.70 17.49
CA ARG A 153 -9.46 -12.54 16.89
C ARG A 153 -9.64 -11.04 16.68
N ALA A 154 -9.79 -10.65 15.42
CA ALA A 154 -10.33 -9.37 15.08
C ALA A 154 -11.75 -9.27 15.68
N LEU A 155 -11.87 -8.70 16.88
CA LEU A 155 -13.12 -8.11 17.34
C LEU A 155 -13.28 -6.84 16.51
N GLU A 156 -13.69 -7.01 15.25
CA GLU A 156 -13.87 -5.91 14.32
C GLU A 156 -15.13 -5.15 14.74
N VAL A 157 -14.94 -4.03 15.44
CA VAL A 157 -15.92 -2.96 15.41
C VAL A 157 -15.97 -2.50 13.96
N GLN A 158 -17.07 -2.78 13.25
CA GLN A 158 -17.27 -2.26 11.91
C GLN A 158 -17.39 -0.75 11.99
N VAL A 159 -16.31 -0.06 11.64
CA VAL A 159 -16.31 1.39 11.49
C VAL A 159 -16.92 1.69 10.11
N PRO A 160 -18.08 2.35 10.05
CA PRO A 160 -18.63 2.77 8.77
C PRO A 160 -17.63 3.71 8.06
N PRO A 161 -17.60 3.71 6.71
CA PRO A 161 -16.76 4.66 5.98
C PRO A 161 -17.16 6.09 6.36
N SER A 162 -16.19 7.01 6.26
CA SER A 162 -16.46 8.43 6.48
C SER A 162 -17.57 8.92 5.55
N ASP A 163 -18.62 9.50 6.12
CA ASP A 163 -19.74 10.13 5.42
C ASP A 163 -19.61 11.66 5.36
N LEU A 164 -18.45 12.20 5.78
CA LEU A 164 -18.21 13.64 5.87
C LEU A 164 -18.39 14.34 4.51
N SER A 165 -17.80 13.79 3.44
CA SER A 165 -17.92 14.37 2.10
C SER A 165 -19.38 14.45 1.64
N ASP A 166 -20.17 13.41 1.92
CA ASP A 166 -21.57 13.33 1.53
C ASP A 166 -22.42 14.29 2.35
N ASN A 167 -22.15 14.39 3.65
CA ASN A 167 -22.83 15.32 4.55
C ASN A 167 -22.53 16.78 4.18
N LEU A 168 -21.29 17.13 3.82
CA LEU A 168 -20.97 18.45 3.29
C LEU A 168 -21.62 18.68 1.92
N GLY A 169 -21.63 17.67 1.05
CA GLY A 169 -22.30 17.70 -0.24
C GLY A 169 -23.79 18.06 -0.16
N LYS A 170 -24.51 17.53 0.83
CA LYS A 170 -25.93 17.85 1.05
C LYS A 170 -26.18 19.33 1.33
N PHE A 171 -25.25 20.04 1.97
CA PHE A 171 -25.36 21.50 2.15
C PHE A 171 -25.20 22.26 0.83
N LEU A 172 -24.31 21.80 -0.06
CA LEU A 172 -24.21 22.36 -1.41
C LEU A 172 -25.49 22.12 -2.21
N ASP A 173 -26.01 20.89 -2.18
CA ASP A 173 -27.18 20.49 -2.98
C ASP A 173 -28.47 21.18 -2.51
N SER A 174 -28.64 21.38 -1.19
CA SER A 174 -29.81 22.06 -0.61
C SER A 174 -29.69 23.60 -0.62
N GLY A 175 -28.47 24.13 -0.61
CA GLY A 175 -28.20 25.55 -0.41
C GLY A 175 -28.55 26.07 0.99
N GLU A 176 -28.74 25.17 1.96
CA GLU A 176 -29.02 25.53 3.35
C GLU A 176 -27.84 26.28 3.97
N GLY A 177 -28.06 27.51 4.46
CA GLY A 177 -27.00 28.33 5.06
C GLY A 177 -26.07 29.04 4.06
N ALA A 178 -26.36 28.96 2.75
CA ALA A 178 -25.54 29.61 1.73
C ALA A 178 -25.52 31.15 1.89
N ASP A 179 -24.31 31.71 1.94
CA ASP A 179 -24.01 33.12 2.20
C ASP A 179 -23.34 33.83 1.00
N VAL A 180 -23.26 33.13 -0.14
CA VAL A 180 -22.85 33.66 -1.45
C VAL A 180 -23.61 32.97 -2.59
N THR A 181 -23.89 33.73 -3.66
CA THR A 181 -24.42 33.22 -4.92
C THR A 181 -23.46 33.56 -6.06
N PHE A 182 -23.21 32.62 -6.97
CA PHE A 182 -22.44 32.85 -8.18
C PHE A 182 -23.34 32.81 -9.40
N LYS A 183 -23.18 33.77 -10.31
CA LYS A 183 -23.88 33.82 -11.59
C LYS A 183 -22.93 33.40 -12.69
N VAL A 184 -23.15 32.23 -13.27
CA VAL A 184 -22.30 31.65 -14.32
C VAL A 184 -23.17 31.48 -15.56
N LYS A 185 -22.95 32.30 -16.59
CA LYS A 185 -23.70 32.25 -17.87
C LYS A 185 -25.22 32.10 -17.74
N GLY A 186 -25.83 32.75 -16.74
CA GLY A 186 -27.27 32.74 -16.50
C GLY A 186 -27.77 31.67 -15.51
N GLU A 187 -26.88 30.82 -14.99
CA GLU A 187 -27.18 29.88 -13.91
C GLU A 187 -26.69 30.42 -12.55
N ASP A 188 -27.53 30.26 -11.52
CA ASP A 188 -27.25 30.69 -10.15
C ASP A 188 -26.78 29.51 -9.30
N PHE A 189 -25.59 29.64 -8.69
CA PHE A 189 -24.98 28.64 -7.81
C PHE A 189 -24.83 29.18 -6.40
N ARG A 190 -25.59 28.62 -5.46
CA ARG A 190 -25.50 28.98 -4.03
C ARG A 190 -24.39 28.18 -3.34
N ALA A 191 -23.60 28.84 -2.50
CA ALA A 191 -22.48 28.21 -1.80
C ALA A 191 -22.16 28.92 -0.46
N HIS A 192 -21.12 28.41 0.22
CA HIS A 192 -20.69 28.85 1.54
C HIS A 192 -19.27 29.42 1.48
N LYS A 193 -19.10 30.70 1.83
CA LYS A 193 -17.80 31.42 1.81
C LYS A 193 -16.74 30.70 2.61
N PHE A 194 -17.08 30.20 3.81
CA PHE A 194 -16.14 29.46 4.65
C PHE A 194 -15.62 28.20 3.96
N MET A 195 -16.50 27.41 3.33
CA MET A 195 -16.11 26.17 2.65
C MET A 195 -15.19 26.46 1.46
N LEU A 196 -15.54 27.46 0.65
CA LEU A 196 -14.75 27.91 -0.49
C LEU A 196 -13.37 28.41 -0.03
N ALA A 197 -13.31 29.26 0.98
CA ALA A 197 -12.08 29.81 1.53
C ALA A 197 -11.18 28.76 2.19
N ALA A 198 -11.76 27.73 2.82
CA ALA A 198 -11.00 26.63 3.41
C ALA A 198 -10.28 25.78 2.33
N ARG A 199 -10.81 25.75 1.11
CA ARG A 199 -10.38 24.84 0.04
C ARG A 199 -9.71 25.54 -1.15
N SER A 200 -9.76 26.86 -1.20
CA SER A 200 -9.17 27.69 -2.25
C SER A 200 -8.55 28.95 -1.64
N PRO A 201 -7.23 29.14 -1.76
CA PRO A 201 -6.57 30.39 -1.37
C PRO A 201 -7.12 31.62 -2.10
N VAL A 202 -7.58 31.45 -3.35
CA VAL A 202 -8.18 32.51 -4.15
C VAL A 202 -9.51 32.95 -3.53
N PHE A 203 -10.40 32.02 -3.23
CA PHE A 203 -11.64 32.36 -2.52
C PHE A 203 -11.38 32.90 -1.12
N LYS A 204 -10.36 32.41 -0.42
CA LYS A 204 -9.97 32.96 0.89
C LYS A 204 -9.56 34.42 0.80
N ALA A 205 -8.76 34.79 -0.20
CA ALA A 205 -8.38 36.18 -0.45
C ALA A 205 -9.58 37.04 -0.88
N GLU A 206 -10.47 36.51 -1.72
CA GLU A 206 -11.68 37.19 -2.18
C GLU A 206 -12.64 37.50 -1.02
N PHE A 207 -12.87 36.54 -0.12
CA PHE A 207 -13.87 36.64 0.94
C PHE A 207 -13.35 37.20 2.27
N TYR A 208 -12.07 36.99 2.58
CA TYR A 208 -11.50 37.35 3.89
C TYR A 208 -10.18 38.13 3.77
N GLY A 209 -9.78 38.51 2.55
CA GLY A 209 -8.59 39.31 2.31
C GLY A 209 -8.84 40.82 2.40
N PRO A 210 -7.79 41.65 2.25
CA PRO A 210 -7.88 43.11 2.34
C PRO A 210 -8.81 43.77 1.31
N MET A 211 -9.19 43.03 0.25
CA MET A 211 -10.09 43.49 -0.80
C MET A 211 -11.59 43.30 -0.48
N MET A 212 -11.94 42.77 0.70
CA MET A 212 -13.31 42.46 1.16
C MET A 212 -14.30 43.66 1.21
N GLY A 213 -13.89 44.87 0.82
CA GLY A 213 -14.67 46.10 1.02
C GLY A 213 -15.24 46.76 -0.23
N LYS A 214 -15.04 46.24 -1.45
CA LYS A 214 -15.37 47.02 -2.67
C LYS A 214 -16.59 46.58 -3.49
N LYS A 215 -17.08 45.32 -3.44
CA LYS A 215 -18.11 44.87 -4.43
C LYS A 215 -19.05 43.70 -4.09
N THR A 216 -19.14 43.16 -2.88
CA THR A 216 -19.89 41.90 -2.67
C THR A 216 -21.31 42.10 -2.12
N GLU A 217 -22.19 42.68 -2.95
CA GLU A 217 -23.65 42.52 -2.86
C GLU A 217 -24.05 41.06 -3.14
N GLY A 218 -23.73 40.11 -2.25
CA GLY A 218 -24.26 38.73 -2.22
C GLY A 218 -24.05 37.82 -3.46
N SER A 219 -23.69 38.37 -4.61
CA SER A 219 -23.71 37.75 -5.93
C SER A 219 -22.39 38.06 -6.65
N ILE A 220 -21.74 37.02 -7.17
CA ILE A 220 -20.47 37.12 -7.92
C ILE A 220 -20.66 36.57 -9.32
N THR A 221 -20.39 37.37 -10.35
CA THR A 221 -20.48 36.92 -11.74
C THR A 221 -19.19 36.25 -12.18
N ILE A 222 -19.29 35.10 -12.84
CA ILE A 222 -18.18 34.38 -13.47
C ILE A 222 -18.48 34.26 -14.96
N GLU A 223 -17.68 34.94 -15.78
CA GLU A 223 -17.87 35.01 -17.23
C GLU A 223 -17.06 33.93 -17.98
N ASP A 224 -15.83 33.65 -17.54
CA ASP A 224 -14.91 32.72 -18.22
C ASP A 224 -14.96 31.29 -17.63
N MET A 225 -16.16 30.75 -17.44
CA MET A 225 -16.35 29.35 -17.06
C MET A 225 -17.70 28.83 -17.55
N GLU A 226 -17.73 27.57 -18.00
CA GLU A 226 -18.99 26.89 -18.27
C GLU A 226 -19.70 26.51 -16.95
N PRO A 227 -21.04 26.59 -16.88
CA PRO A 227 -21.80 26.21 -15.68
C PRO A 227 -21.48 24.79 -15.20
N ALA A 228 -21.33 23.84 -16.13
CA ALA A 228 -20.97 22.45 -15.81
C ALA A 228 -19.59 22.33 -15.13
N ALA A 229 -18.59 23.10 -15.62
CA ALA A 229 -17.25 23.12 -15.02
C ALA A 229 -17.27 23.78 -13.63
N PHE A 230 -18.04 24.86 -13.45
CA PHE A 230 -18.19 25.51 -12.15
C PHE A 230 -18.93 24.62 -11.13
N LYS A 231 -19.99 23.94 -11.56
CA LYS A 231 -20.71 22.96 -10.75
C LYS A 231 -19.78 21.84 -10.27
N ALA A 232 -18.93 21.33 -11.17
CA ALA A 232 -17.96 20.29 -10.85
C ALA A 232 -16.81 20.79 -9.94
N LEU A 233 -16.39 22.05 -10.07
CA LEU A 233 -15.49 22.70 -9.13
C LEU A 233 -16.10 22.76 -7.71
N LEU A 234 -17.36 23.20 -7.61
CA LEU A 234 -18.08 23.21 -6.33
C LEU A 234 -18.21 21.79 -5.76
N HIS A 235 -18.59 20.81 -6.58
CA HIS A 235 -18.64 19.41 -6.17
C HIS A 235 -17.32 18.97 -5.54
N PHE A 236 -16.18 19.26 -6.19
CA PHE A 236 -14.88 18.89 -5.67
C PHE A 236 -14.54 19.61 -4.36
N ILE A 237 -14.88 20.89 -4.22
CA ILE A 237 -14.62 21.66 -3.00
C ILE A 237 -15.30 21.02 -1.78
N TYR A 238 -16.53 20.52 -1.93
CA TYR A 238 -17.31 19.94 -0.83
C TYR A 238 -17.04 18.44 -0.64
N LYS A 239 -16.85 17.68 -1.72
CA LYS A 239 -16.78 16.22 -1.68
C LYS A 239 -15.37 15.64 -1.84
N ASP A 240 -14.37 16.48 -2.15
CA ASP A 240 -12.97 16.11 -2.43
C ASP A 240 -12.82 15.00 -3.51
N SER A 241 -13.79 14.95 -4.42
CA SER A 241 -13.87 13.99 -5.52
C SER A 241 -14.38 14.67 -6.80
N LEU A 242 -13.91 14.18 -7.95
CA LEU A 242 -14.47 14.60 -9.23
C LEU A 242 -15.87 13.99 -9.39
N PRO A 243 -16.83 14.71 -10.00
CA PRO A 243 -18.15 14.16 -10.28
C PRO A 243 -18.04 12.97 -11.24
N ALA A 244 -19.05 12.08 -11.20
CA ALA A 244 -19.21 11.07 -12.22
C ALA A 244 -19.39 11.74 -13.59
N MET A 245 -18.74 11.19 -14.61
CA MET A 245 -18.77 11.69 -15.99
C MET A 245 -19.22 10.57 -16.94
N ASP A 246 -20.08 9.68 -16.43
CA ASP A 246 -20.48 8.45 -17.12
C ASP A 246 -21.44 8.73 -18.29
N ASP A 247 -22.10 9.90 -18.28
CA ASP A 247 -23.01 10.35 -19.34
C ASP A 247 -22.28 11.00 -20.53
N LEU A 248 -20.97 11.25 -20.42
CA LEU A 248 -20.16 11.86 -21.47
C LEU A 248 -19.45 10.80 -22.29
N ASP A 249 -19.32 11.04 -23.60
CA ASP A 249 -18.46 10.20 -24.42
C ASP A 249 -16.95 10.42 -24.08
N ALA A 250 -16.08 9.65 -24.75
CA ALA A 250 -14.66 9.67 -24.44
C ALA A 250 -14.01 11.05 -24.68
N ASP A 251 -14.44 11.78 -25.71
CA ASP A 251 -13.88 13.06 -26.13
C ASP A 251 -14.46 14.20 -25.28
N GLU A 252 -15.77 14.18 -25.03
CA GLU A 252 -16.45 15.10 -24.12
C GLU A 252 -15.88 15.00 -22.70
N ASN A 253 -15.57 13.79 -22.24
CA ASN A 253 -14.93 13.56 -20.94
C ASN A 253 -13.55 14.22 -20.86
N VAL A 254 -12.74 14.10 -21.92
CA VAL A 254 -11.41 14.74 -21.99
C VAL A 254 -11.55 16.26 -21.95
N GLU A 255 -12.50 16.82 -22.69
CA GLU A 255 -12.71 18.26 -22.74
C GLU A 255 -13.22 18.81 -21.39
N MET A 256 -14.14 18.10 -20.74
CA MET A 256 -14.56 18.41 -19.37
C MET A 256 -13.37 18.39 -18.40
N VAL A 257 -12.50 17.38 -18.47
CA VAL A 257 -11.30 17.31 -17.62
C VAL A 257 -10.34 18.48 -17.87
N LYS A 258 -10.19 18.94 -19.12
CA LYS A 258 -9.41 20.16 -19.42
C LYS A 258 -10.06 21.39 -18.78
N HIS A 259 -11.37 21.59 -18.94
CA HIS A 259 -12.07 22.70 -18.30
C HIS A 259 -11.92 22.69 -16.77
N LEU A 260 -11.96 21.50 -16.16
CA LEU A 260 -11.74 21.33 -14.73
C LEU A 260 -10.32 21.61 -14.29
N LEU A 261 -9.33 21.27 -15.12
CA LEU A 261 -7.94 21.64 -14.88
C LEU A 261 -7.76 23.17 -14.89
N VAL A 262 -8.36 23.85 -15.87
CA VAL A 262 -8.35 25.33 -15.93
C VAL A 262 -9.03 25.94 -14.71
N ALA A 263 -10.18 25.40 -14.31
CA ALA A 263 -10.90 25.85 -13.11
C ALA A 263 -10.07 25.63 -11.83
N ALA A 264 -9.46 24.45 -11.69
CA ALA A 264 -8.63 24.12 -10.55
C ALA A 264 -7.39 25.02 -10.46
N ASP A 265 -6.76 25.36 -11.58
CA ASP A 265 -5.66 26.32 -11.64
C ASP A 265 -6.13 27.73 -11.25
N ARG A 266 -7.21 28.23 -11.86
CA ARG A 266 -7.79 29.56 -11.59
C ARG A 266 -8.10 29.77 -10.10
N TYR A 267 -8.61 28.74 -9.42
CA TYR A 267 -8.98 28.80 -8.01
C TYR A 267 -7.97 28.14 -7.07
N ALA A 268 -6.77 27.79 -7.57
CA ALA A 268 -5.70 27.17 -6.79
C ALA A 268 -6.15 25.94 -5.96
N VAL A 269 -6.95 25.06 -6.57
CA VAL A 269 -7.39 23.77 -6.00
C VAL A 269 -6.42 22.67 -6.46
N GLU A 270 -5.21 22.68 -5.89
CA GLU A 270 -4.05 21.91 -6.38
C GLU A 270 -4.31 20.41 -6.51
N ARG A 271 -5.01 19.79 -5.54
CA ARG A 271 -5.32 18.35 -5.60
C ARG A 271 -6.21 18.02 -6.80
N MET A 272 -7.17 18.87 -7.14
CA MET A 272 -8.03 18.71 -8.31
C MET A 272 -7.21 18.85 -9.60
N LYS A 273 -6.32 19.85 -9.65
CA LYS A 273 -5.41 20.08 -10.79
C LYS A 273 -4.57 18.84 -11.07
N LEU A 274 -3.92 18.28 -10.05
CA LEU A 274 -3.12 17.06 -10.17
C LEU A 274 -3.93 15.83 -10.58
N MET A 275 -5.18 15.70 -10.12
CA MET A 275 -6.06 14.63 -10.56
C MET A 275 -6.41 14.75 -12.05
N CYS A 276 -6.70 15.96 -12.53
CA CYS A 276 -6.97 16.22 -13.94
C CYS A 276 -5.73 15.93 -14.80
N GLU A 277 -4.54 16.38 -14.37
CA GLU A 277 -3.26 16.03 -15.02
C GLU A 277 -3.07 14.52 -15.11
N SER A 278 -3.35 13.77 -14.04
CA SER A 278 -3.24 12.30 -14.03
C SER A 278 -4.17 11.63 -15.04
N ILE A 279 -5.40 12.13 -15.18
CA ILE A 279 -6.38 11.60 -16.13
C ILE A 279 -5.91 11.88 -17.58
N LEU A 280 -5.49 13.11 -17.87
CA LEU A 280 -4.98 13.49 -19.18
C LEU A 280 -3.74 12.69 -19.57
N CYS A 281 -2.78 12.50 -18.64
CA CYS A 281 -1.61 11.65 -18.86
C CYS A 281 -1.95 10.22 -19.27
N LYS A 282 -3.00 9.63 -18.67
CA LYS A 282 -3.42 8.24 -18.97
C LYS A 282 -4.12 8.11 -20.33
N ARG A 283 -4.61 9.22 -20.88
CA ARG A 283 -5.33 9.28 -22.17
C ARG A 283 -4.47 9.79 -23.32
N LEU A 284 -3.17 10.01 -23.10
CA LEU A 284 -2.27 10.45 -24.16
C LEU A 284 -2.16 9.42 -25.29
N ASP A 285 -2.40 9.87 -26.51
CA ASP A 285 -2.18 9.13 -27.75
C ASP A 285 -1.36 9.96 -28.75
N ALA A 286 -1.01 9.35 -29.89
CA ALA A 286 -0.16 10.00 -30.89
C ALA A 286 -0.78 11.26 -31.52
N GLY A 287 -2.10 11.31 -31.67
CA GLY A 287 -2.82 12.47 -32.19
C GLY A 287 -2.99 13.57 -31.14
N THR A 288 -3.21 13.21 -29.88
CA THR A 288 -3.53 14.19 -28.82
C THR A 288 -2.32 14.73 -28.06
N ALA A 289 -1.16 14.07 -28.13
CA ALA A 289 0.02 14.43 -27.32
C ALA A 289 0.52 15.86 -27.54
N ALA A 290 0.56 16.33 -28.79
CA ALA A 290 1.05 17.67 -29.11
C ALA A 290 0.07 18.77 -28.65
N ALA A 291 -1.23 18.57 -28.84
CA ALA A 291 -2.25 19.49 -28.36
C ALA A 291 -2.29 19.55 -26.82
N THR A 292 -2.17 18.39 -26.16
CA THR A 292 -2.15 18.31 -24.69
C THR A 292 -0.89 18.93 -24.11
N LEU A 293 0.25 18.85 -24.80
CA LEU A 293 1.47 19.55 -24.41
C LEU A 293 1.30 21.08 -24.44
N ALA A 294 0.74 21.62 -25.52
CA ALA A 294 0.47 23.06 -25.63
C ALA A 294 -0.46 23.54 -24.52
N PHE A 295 -1.52 22.77 -24.27
CA PHE A 295 -2.45 23.01 -23.16
C PHE A 295 -1.76 22.99 -21.79
N ALA A 296 -0.90 21.99 -21.54
CA ALA A 296 -0.18 21.88 -20.28
C ALA A 296 0.77 23.06 -20.02
N ASP A 297 1.43 23.56 -21.07
CA ASP A 297 2.29 24.74 -20.98
C ASP A 297 1.48 26.01 -20.67
N GLN A 298 0.36 26.19 -21.38
CA GLN A 298 -0.55 27.33 -21.18
C GLN A 298 -1.11 27.44 -19.76
N HIS A 299 -1.33 26.32 -19.08
CA HIS A 299 -1.89 26.24 -17.73
C HIS A 299 -0.85 25.87 -16.66
N TYR A 300 0.44 26.04 -16.96
CA TYR A 300 1.56 25.81 -16.03
C TYR A 300 1.49 24.44 -15.33
N CYS A 301 1.09 23.39 -16.06
CA CYS A 301 0.96 22.01 -15.57
C CYS A 301 2.25 21.24 -15.82
N SER A 302 3.21 21.35 -14.89
CA SER A 302 4.56 20.82 -15.09
C SER A 302 4.60 19.30 -15.27
N LYS A 303 3.83 18.53 -14.48
CA LYS A 303 3.85 17.06 -14.55
C LYS A 303 3.23 16.56 -15.85
N LEU A 304 2.10 17.13 -16.28
CA LEU A 304 1.50 16.84 -17.58
C LEU A 304 2.43 17.24 -18.73
N LYS A 305 3.07 18.43 -18.66
CA LYS A 305 4.04 18.88 -19.66
C LYS A 305 5.21 17.91 -19.82
N ASP A 306 5.78 17.45 -18.71
CA ASP A 306 6.89 16.50 -18.72
C ASP A 306 6.44 15.13 -19.25
N ALA A 307 5.25 14.65 -18.88
CA ALA A 307 4.68 13.41 -19.41
C ALA A 307 4.44 13.48 -20.93
N CYS A 308 3.86 14.56 -21.44
CA CYS A 308 3.69 14.80 -22.87
C CYS A 308 5.04 14.85 -23.60
N SER A 309 6.02 15.55 -23.02
CA SER A 309 7.38 15.64 -23.59
C SER A 309 8.04 14.26 -23.68
N ALA A 310 7.95 13.45 -22.63
CA ALA A 310 8.45 12.07 -22.61
C ALA A 310 7.73 11.18 -23.63
N PHE A 311 6.42 11.36 -23.80
CA PHE A 311 5.63 10.63 -24.78
C PHE A 311 6.06 10.95 -26.22
N ILE A 312 6.16 12.24 -26.56
CA ILE A 312 6.53 12.73 -27.90
C ILE A 312 7.95 12.27 -28.27
N THR A 313 8.85 12.26 -27.30
CA THR A 313 10.27 11.94 -27.51
C THR A 313 10.57 10.44 -27.48
N SER A 314 9.57 9.60 -27.17
CA SER A 314 9.70 8.14 -27.13
C SER A 314 9.94 7.56 -28.53
N SER A 315 11.02 6.80 -28.69
CA SER A 315 11.44 6.22 -29.98
C SER A 315 10.38 5.33 -30.64
N ALA A 316 9.48 4.74 -29.85
CA ALA A 316 8.42 3.86 -30.35
C ALA A 316 7.21 4.61 -30.94
N ARG A 317 7.02 5.90 -30.63
CA ARG A 317 5.78 6.65 -30.96
C ARG A 317 6.03 7.96 -31.72
N ILE A 318 7.30 8.35 -31.85
CA ILE A 318 7.72 9.62 -32.45
C ILE A 318 7.27 9.77 -33.91
N ASN A 319 7.28 8.69 -34.70
CA ASN A 319 6.88 8.73 -36.11
C ASN A 319 5.37 9.00 -36.24
N ASP A 320 4.56 8.36 -35.40
CA ASP A 320 3.10 8.51 -35.40
C ASP A 320 2.71 9.92 -34.93
N VAL A 321 3.39 10.44 -33.89
CA VAL A 321 3.18 11.81 -33.40
C VAL A 321 3.58 12.84 -34.45
N VAL A 322 4.71 12.67 -35.13
CA VAL A 322 5.19 13.61 -36.16
C VAL A 322 4.24 13.67 -37.37
N ALA A 323 3.54 12.58 -37.65
CA ALA A 323 2.53 12.50 -38.71
C ALA A 323 1.20 13.19 -38.34
N SER A 324 0.97 13.52 -37.06
CA SER A 324 -0.26 14.18 -36.60
C SER A 324 -0.36 15.65 -37.04
N GLN A 325 -1.59 16.14 -37.20
CA GLN A 325 -1.85 17.55 -37.53
C GLN A 325 -1.53 18.46 -36.35
N GLU A 326 -1.76 17.97 -35.15
CA GLU A 326 -1.54 18.64 -33.87
C GLU A 326 -0.05 18.93 -33.64
N TYR A 327 0.84 18.03 -34.06
CA TYR A 327 2.28 18.26 -34.01
C TYR A 327 2.74 19.36 -34.97
N GLN A 328 2.17 19.41 -36.18
CA GLN A 328 2.45 20.51 -37.13
C GLN A 328 1.91 21.85 -36.61
N HIS A 329 0.75 21.84 -35.94
CA HIS A 329 0.18 23.01 -35.29
C HIS A 329 1.07 23.50 -34.14
N LEU A 330 1.52 22.61 -33.24
CA LEU A 330 2.43 22.92 -32.15
C LEU A 330 3.70 23.61 -32.65
N LYS A 331 4.32 23.08 -33.71
CA LYS A 331 5.53 23.66 -34.32
C LYS A 331 5.31 25.09 -34.84
N ARG A 332 4.13 25.39 -35.37
CA ARG A 332 3.80 26.70 -35.95
C ARG A 332 3.39 27.73 -34.90
N VAL A 333 2.57 27.33 -33.94
CA VAL A 333 1.92 28.26 -33.00
C VAL A 333 2.69 28.39 -31.68
N TYR A 334 3.41 27.34 -31.25
CA TYR A 334 4.13 27.32 -29.97
C TYR A 334 5.62 26.92 -30.15
N PRO A 335 6.41 27.70 -30.91
CA PRO A 335 7.79 27.32 -31.24
C PRO A 335 8.71 27.21 -30.01
N ALA A 336 8.48 28.01 -28.97
CA ALA A 336 9.27 27.94 -27.73
C ALA A 336 9.06 26.61 -26.98
N VAL A 337 7.80 26.16 -26.87
CA VAL A 337 7.44 24.88 -26.25
C VAL A 337 8.03 23.73 -27.05
N PHE A 338 7.95 23.81 -28.39
CA PHE A 338 8.56 22.83 -29.27
C PHE A 338 10.08 22.70 -29.04
N VAL A 339 10.81 23.82 -28.97
CA VAL A 339 12.26 23.82 -28.72
C VAL A 339 12.58 23.22 -27.34
N ASP A 340 11.83 23.60 -26.29
CA ASP A 340 12.03 23.08 -24.92
C ASP A 340 11.95 21.54 -24.86
N VAL A 341 10.98 20.93 -25.55
CA VAL A 341 10.85 19.46 -25.63
C VAL A 341 12.11 18.82 -26.17
N TRP A 342 12.67 19.35 -27.26
CA TRP A 342 13.82 18.77 -27.94
C TRP A 342 15.14 19.06 -27.22
N GLU A 343 15.27 20.21 -26.58
CA GLU A 343 16.41 20.50 -25.71
C GLU A 343 16.45 19.58 -24.49
N LYS A 344 15.31 19.36 -23.83
CA LYS A 344 15.19 18.40 -22.72
C LYS A 344 15.52 16.98 -23.19
N ALA A 345 15.00 16.55 -24.33
CA ALA A 345 15.30 15.25 -24.90
C ALA A 345 16.79 15.06 -25.24
N ALA A 346 17.43 16.09 -25.78
CA ALA A 346 18.86 16.05 -26.11
C ALA A 346 19.76 16.01 -24.87
N LYS A 347 19.37 16.68 -23.78
CA LYS A 347 20.05 16.62 -22.48
C LYS A 347 19.90 15.23 -21.84
N SER A 348 18.70 14.66 -21.88
CA SER A 348 18.41 13.34 -21.30
C SER A 348 19.09 12.16 -22.02
N ARG A 349 19.51 12.31 -23.28
CA ARG A 349 20.30 11.28 -24.00
C ARG A 349 21.81 11.35 -23.72
N LYS A 350 22.26 12.42 -23.04
CA LYS A 350 23.68 12.65 -22.70
C LYS A 350 24.02 12.36 -21.23
N SER A 351 23.01 12.18 -20.38
CA SER A 351 23.13 11.65 -19.01
C SER A 351 22.89 10.14 -19.02
#